data_AF-A0A3B8KQ76-F1
#
_entry.id   AF-A0A3B8KQ76-F1
#
_cell.length_a   1.000
_cell.length_b   1.000
_cell.length_c   1.000
_cell.angle_alpha   90.00
_cell.angle_beta   90.00
_cell.angle_gamma   90.00
#
_symmetry.space_group_name_H-M   'P 1'
#
loop_
_entity.id
_entity.type
_entity.pdbx_description
1 polymer ?
#
loop_
_entity_poly.entity_id
_entity_poly.type
_entity_poly.pdbx_seq_one_letter_code
_entity_poly.pdbx_strand_id
1 'polypeptide(L)' 'MRHSEMLAKAVEKVKAAGWDAMLLGPSPDLEYLLGLSVHRCERFNGLFLLPGGDVFA' A
#
# COMPACT_ATOMS: atom_id res chain seq x y z
N MET A 1 11.23 6.08 -9.69
CA MET A 1 11.71 7.03 -8.66
C MET A 1 10.57 7.61 -7.81
N ARG A 2 9.42 8.03 -8.36
CA ARG A 2 8.35 8.66 -7.55
C ARG A 2 7.60 7.73 -6.58
N HIS A 3 7.26 6.51 -7.00
CA HIS A 3 6.45 5.58 -6.18
C HIS A 3 7.19 5.03 -4.96
N SER A 4 8.49 4.75 -5.09
CA SER A 4 9.33 4.31 -3.96
C SER A 4 9.40 5.34 -2.82
N GLU A 5 9.42 6.63 -3.14
CA GLU A 5 9.38 7.70 -2.13
C GLU A 5 8.01 7.79 -1.44
N MET A 6 6.93 7.59 -2.19
CA MET A 6 5.57 7.58 -1.63
C MET A 6 5.35 6.38 -0.72
N LEU A 7 5.84 5.21 -1.13
CA LEU A 7 5.80 4.00 -0.33
C LEU A 7 6.59 4.17 0.97
N ALA A 8 7.80 4.72 0.92
CA ALA A 8 8.59 5.01 2.13
C ALA A 8 7.84 5.95 3.09
N LYS A 9 7.19 7.00 2.57
CA LYS A 9 6.35 7.89 3.39
C LYS A 9 5.14 7.17 4.00
N ALA A 10 4.55 6.22 3.28
CA ALA A 10 3.45 5.41 3.81
C ALA A 10 3.93 4.50 4.94
N VAL A 11 5.10 3.86 4.80
CA VAL A 11 5.72 3.03 5.85
C VAL A 11 5.95 3.85 7.13
N GLU A 12 6.51 5.06 7.02
CA GLU A 12 6.71 5.94 8.16
C GLU A 12 5.39 6.31 8.86
N LYS A 13 4.31 6.51 8.08
CA LYS A 13 2.97 6.79 8.64
C LYS A 13 2.37 5.58 9.35
N VAL A 14 2.48 4.38 8.76
CA VAL A 14 2.01 3.12 9.36
C VAL A 14 2.74 2.88 10.68
N LYS A 15 4.07 3.06 10.69
CA LYS A 15 4.92 2.94 11.88
C LYS A 15 4.57 3.98 12.95
N ALA A 16 4.42 5.25 12.57
CA ALA A 16 4.06 6.32 13.50
C ALA A 16 2.65 6.15 14.10
N ALA A 17 1.73 5.51 13.37
CA ALA A 17 0.39 5.19 13.85
C ALA A 17 0.35 3.96 14.77
N GLY A 18 1.46 3.23 14.92
CA GLY A 18 1.52 1.99 15.70
C GLY A 18 0.71 0.86 15.07
N TRP A 19 0.60 0.82 13.74
CA TRP A 19 -0.14 -0.22 13.02
C TRP A 19 0.78 -1.39 12.66
N ASP A 20 0.28 -2.61 12.87
CA ASP A 20 0.99 -3.84 12.50
C ASP A 20 0.91 -4.14 10.99
N ALA A 21 -0.13 -3.64 10.33
CA ALA A 21 -0.31 -3.75 8.88
C ALA A 21 -1.32 -2.71 8.36
N MET A 22 -1.20 -2.36 7.08
CA MET A 22 -2.21 -1.62 6.31
C MET A 22 -2.64 -2.46 5.10
N LEU A 23 -3.95 -2.64 4.92
CA LEU A 23 -4.51 -3.29 3.73
C LEU A 23 -5.04 -2.22 2.75
N LEU A 24 -4.51 -2.23 1.52
CA LEU A 24 -4.94 -1.37 0.43
C LEU A 24 -5.74 -2.19 -0.58
N GLY A 25 -7.01 -1.87 -0.76
CA GLY A 25 -7.82 -2.44 -1.84
C GLY A 25 -7.54 -1.80 -3.21
N PRO A 26 -8.25 -2.22 -4.27
CA PRO A 26 -8.10 -1.65 -5.60
C PRO A 26 -8.68 -0.23 -5.58
N SER A 27 -7.80 0.77 -5.53
CA SER A 27 -8.15 2.18 -5.48
C SER A 27 -7.06 3.04 -6.15
N PRO A 28 -7.34 4.32 -6.42
CA PRO A 28 -6.30 5.27 -6.85
C PRO A 28 -5.11 5.37 -5.89
N ASP A 29 -5.27 4.99 -4.62
CA ASP A 29 -4.17 4.99 -3.64
C ASP A 29 -3.12 3.92 -3.98
N LEU A 30 -3.57 2.77 -4.48
CA LEU A 30 -2.68 1.69 -4.91
C LEU A 30 -1.86 2.11 -6.14
N GLU A 31 -2.48 2.83 -7.07
CA GLU A 31 -1.80 3.42 -8.23
C GLU A 31 -0.83 4.53 -7.79
N TYR A 32 -1.22 5.36 -6.83
CA TYR A 32 -0.35 6.40 -6.28
C TYR A 32 0.89 5.83 -5.58
N LEU A 33 0.70 4.81 -4.73
CA LEU A 33 1.77 4.22 -3.92
C LEU A 33 2.68 3.29 -4.73
N LEU A 34 2.13 2.51 -5.65
CA LEU A 34 2.85 1.41 -6.29
C LEU A 34 2.76 1.42 -7.83
N GLY A 35 1.98 2.32 -8.43
CA GLY A 35 1.76 2.35 -9.88
C GLY A 35 0.87 1.20 -10.38
N LEU A 36 0.20 0.48 -9.48
CA LEU A 36 -0.67 -0.64 -9.82
C LEU A 36 -2.10 -0.16 -10.04
N SER A 37 -2.54 -0.20 -11.30
CA SER A 37 -3.94 0.05 -11.65
C SER A 37 -4.69 -1.28 -11.69
N VAL A 38 -5.42 -1.58 -10.63
CA VAL A 38 -6.14 -2.85 -10.45
C VAL A 38 -7.64 -2.60 -10.62
N HIS A 39 -8.30 -3.45 -11.42
CA HIS A 39 -9.73 -3.31 -11.67
C HIS A 39 -10.53 -3.62 -10.40
N ARG A 40 -11.45 -2.72 -10.05
CA ARG A 40 -12.41 -2.95 -8.95
C ARG A 40 -13.43 -3.99 -9.39
N CYS A 41 -13.45 -5.13 -8.71
CA CYS A 41 -14.44 -6.20 -8.88
C CYS A 41 -14.74 -6.84 -7.54
N GLU A 42 -15.59 -7.86 -7.53
CA GLU A 42 -15.96 -8.63 -6.34
C GLU A 42 -14.83 -9.52 -5.81
N ARG A 43 -13.80 -9.74 -6.62
CA ARG A 43 -12.64 -10.55 -6.22
C ARG A 43 -11.81 -9.81 -5.18
N PHE A 44 -11.41 -10.54 -4.15
CA PHE A 44 -10.44 -10.03 -3.19
C PHE A 44 -9.13 -9.72 -3.93
N ASN A 45 -8.81 -8.44 -3.97
CA ASN A 45 -7.57 -7.92 -4.50
C ASN A 45 -7.12 -6.89 -3.47
N GLY A 46 -6.03 -7.16 -2.78
CA GLY A 46 -5.56 -6.29 -1.72
C GLY A 46 -4.05 -6.38 -1.63
N LEU A 47 -3.44 -5.31 -1.15
CA LEU A 47 -2.01 -5.26 -0.92
C LEU A 47 -1.77 -4.87 0.53
N PHE A 48 -1.03 -5.71 1.22
CA PHE A 48 -0.61 -5.50 2.59
C PHE A 48 0.71 -4.74 2.59
N LEU A 49 0.77 -3.69 3.42
CA LEU A 49 2.00 -2.98 3.77
C LEU A 49 2.29 -3.21 5.26
N LEU A 50 3.47 -3.76 5.55
CA LEU A 50 3.94 -3.95 6.91
C LEU A 50 4.78 -2.74 7.38
N PRO A 51 4.88 -2.50 8.71
CA PRO A 51 5.69 -1.41 9.25
C PRO A 51 7.21 -1.55 8.98
N GLY A 52 7.67 -2.74 8.58
CA GLY A 52 9.03 -2.98 8.09
C GLY A 52 9.27 -2.56 6.64
N GLY A 53 8.22 -2.19 5.91
CA GLY A 53 8.28 -1.86 4.48
C GLY A 53 8.04 -3.04 3.54
N ASP A 54 7.87 -4.25 4.08
CA ASP A 54 7.49 -5.42 3.30
C ASP A 54 6.08 -5.27 2.71
N VAL A 55 5.94 -5.75 1.47
CA VAL A 55 4.71 -5.66 0.69
C VAL A 55 4.34 -7.02 0.11
N PHE A 56 3.08 -7.44 0.27
CA PHE A 56 2.55 -8.67 -0.33
C PHE A 56 1.07 -8.50 -0.72
N ALA A 57 0.61 -9.28 -1.70
CA ALA A 57 -0.75 -9.26 -2.23
C ALA A 57 -1.39 -10.65 -2.17
#